data_AF-A0A966UZE2-F1
#
_entry.id   AF-A0A966UZE2-F1
#
_cell.length_a   1.000
_cell.length_b   1.000
_cell.length_c   1.000
_cell.angle_alpha   90.00
_cell.angle_beta   90.00
_cell.angle_gamma   90.00
#
_symmetry.space_group_name_H-M   'P 1'
#
loop_
_entity.id
_entity.type
_entity.pdbx_description
1 polymer ?
#
loop_
_entity_poly.entity_id
_entity_poly.type
_entity_poly.pdbx_seq_one_letter_code
_entity_poly.pdbx_strand_id
1 'polypeptide(L)'
;MTEEALISTEIKSGSVTASVSPNFGFRVISIESGSQFSGSLFVSGGYIRVETGSFFSGSGAGLFDIPESALSFKINRIASGSATASISPDYGLRVNTFSTISGSFIASSSARPIPNYDIDKVFIVTNDGSGLYNISNGLVSGSNP
;
A
#
# COMPACT_ATOMS: atom_id res chain seq x y z
N MET A 1 -11.37 15.33 -61.68
CA MET A 1 -10.73 14.49 -60.66
C MET A 1 -10.50 15.38 -59.47
N THR A 2 -11.14 15.04 -58.36
CA THR A 2 -11.40 15.88 -57.19
C THR A 2 -10.11 16.34 -56.52
N GLU A 3 -9.96 17.65 -56.36
CA GLU A 3 -8.95 18.25 -55.49
C GLU A 3 -9.03 17.64 -54.09
N GLU A 4 -7.85 17.55 -53.52
CA GLU A 4 -7.46 16.76 -52.38
C GLU A 4 -8.43 16.90 -51.20
N ALA A 5 -8.63 15.79 -50.50
CA ALA A 5 -9.31 15.79 -49.21
C ALA A 5 -8.76 16.95 -48.38
N LEU A 6 -9.64 17.83 -47.87
CA LEU A 6 -9.28 18.69 -46.75
C LEU A 6 -8.73 17.77 -45.66
N ILE A 7 -7.42 17.69 -45.53
CA ILE A 7 -6.80 17.34 -44.26
C ILE A 7 -7.00 18.58 -43.40
N SER A 8 -8.23 18.76 -42.90
CA SER A 8 -8.45 19.61 -41.75
C SER A 8 -7.91 18.84 -40.56
N THR A 9 -6.67 19.14 -40.18
CA THR A 9 -6.18 18.84 -38.83
C THR A 9 -5.79 20.14 -38.15
N GLU A 10 -6.62 21.18 -38.29
CA GLU A 10 -6.59 22.30 -37.35
C GLU A 10 -7.39 21.88 -36.11
N ILE A 11 -6.70 21.54 -35.02
CA ILE A 11 -7.30 21.53 -33.68
C ILE A 11 -6.90 22.85 -33.01
N LYS A 12 -7.57 23.92 -33.41
CA LYS A 12 -7.59 25.19 -32.67
C LYS A 12 -9.04 25.48 -32.29
N SER A 13 -9.34 25.40 -31.00
CA SER A 13 -10.29 26.37 -30.45
C SER A 13 -9.48 27.61 -30.07
N GLY A 14 -10.09 28.79 -30.05
CA GLY A 14 -9.39 30.01 -29.63
C GLY A 14 -8.76 29.94 -28.23
N SER A 15 -9.10 28.94 -27.41
CA SER A 15 -8.65 28.75 -26.03
C SER A 15 -7.62 27.62 -25.81
N VAL A 16 -7.35 26.77 -26.81
CA VAL A 16 -6.42 25.64 -26.69
C VAL A 16 -5.41 25.64 -27.84
N THR A 17 -4.12 25.49 -27.54
CA THR A 17 -3.06 25.42 -28.56
C THR A 17 -2.31 24.11 -28.47
N ALA A 18 -2.28 23.35 -29.58
CA ALA A 18 -1.35 22.25 -29.80
C ALA A 18 -0.28 22.68 -30.81
N SER A 19 1.00 22.41 -30.54
CA SER A 19 2.11 22.81 -31.40
C SER A 19 3.29 21.83 -31.30
N VAL A 20 4.08 21.75 -32.36
CA VAL A 20 5.33 20.96 -32.41
C VAL A 20 6.50 21.90 -32.71
N SER A 21 7.61 21.76 -31.99
CA SER A 21 8.86 22.43 -32.35
C SER A 21 10.10 21.60 -31.99
N PRO A 22 11.27 21.90 -32.58
CA PRO A 22 12.53 21.28 -32.19
C PRO A 22 12.94 21.56 -30.73
N ASN A 23 12.50 22.66 -30.14
CA ASN A 23 12.93 23.08 -28.80
C ASN A 23 12.14 22.42 -27.68
N PHE A 24 10.87 22.08 -27.91
CA PHE A 24 9.97 21.56 -26.89
C PHE A 24 9.19 20.30 -27.29
N GLY A 25 9.41 19.76 -28.48
CA GLY A 25 8.67 18.60 -28.97
C GLY A 25 7.19 18.92 -29.22
N PHE A 26 6.29 18.01 -28.85
CA PHE A 26 4.84 18.20 -28.92
C PHE A 26 4.31 18.81 -27.61
N ARG A 27 3.62 19.95 -27.71
CA ARG A 27 3.08 20.69 -26.56
C ARG A 27 1.62 21.06 -26.78
N VAL A 28 0.78 20.74 -25.80
CA VAL A 28 -0.61 21.16 -25.71
C VAL A 28 -0.79 22.10 -24.51
N ILE A 29 -1.45 23.24 -24.72
CA ILE A 29 -1.77 24.22 -23.69
C ILE A 29 -3.29 24.34 -23.64
N SER A 30 -3.88 23.83 -22.56
CA SER A 30 -5.33 23.84 -22.27
C SER A 30 -5.48 23.99 -20.76
N ILE A 31 -5.52 25.23 -20.26
CA ILE A 31 -5.45 25.53 -18.82
C ILE A 31 -6.73 25.06 -18.10
N GLU A 32 -7.89 25.22 -18.74
CA GLU A 32 -9.18 24.90 -18.12
C GLU A 32 -9.49 23.41 -18.14
N SER A 33 -9.15 22.70 -19.22
CA SER A 33 -9.60 21.30 -19.43
C SER A 33 -8.47 20.28 -19.48
N GLY A 34 -7.21 20.71 -19.60
CA GLY A 34 -6.07 19.82 -19.75
C GLY A 34 -6.06 19.06 -21.08
N SER A 35 -5.31 17.97 -21.11
CA SER A 35 -5.23 17.02 -22.23
C SER A 35 -5.64 15.63 -21.75
N GLN A 36 -6.32 14.86 -22.61
CA GLN A 36 -6.66 13.47 -22.34
C GLN A 36 -5.99 12.58 -23.38
N PHE A 37 -5.30 11.55 -22.92
CA PHE A 37 -4.78 10.46 -23.75
C PHE A 37 -5.57 9.21 -23.38
N SER A 38 -6.31 8.65 -24.33
CA SER A 38 -7.01 7.37 -24.15
C SER A 38 -6.14 6.21 -24.64
N GLY A 39 -6.24 5.07 -23.97
CA GLY A 39 -5.41 3.89 -24.25
C GLY A 39 -4.10 3.85 -23.48
N SER A 40 -3.13 3.08 -23.97
CA SER A 40 -1.83 2.91 -23.33
C SER A 40 -0.85 4.01 -23.76
N LEU A 41 -0.13 4.59 -22.79
CA LEU A 41 0.95 5.52 -23.04
C LEU A 41 2.30 4.80 -22.90
N PHE A 42 3.08 4.74 -23.97
CA PHE A 42 4.46 4.25 -23.95
C PHE A 42 5.42 5.44 -24.04
N VAL A 43 6.18 5.69 -22.96
CA VAL A 43 7.15 6.79 -22.90
C VAL A 43 8.55 6.19 -22.87
N SER A 44 9.41 6.62 -23.80
CA SER A 44 10.84 6.34 -23.77
C SER A 44 11.58 7.60 -23.31
N GLY A 45 12.56 7.43 -22.42
CA GLY A 45 13.18 8.55 -21.68
C GLY A 45 12.55 8.77 -20.30
N GLY A 46 13.39 9.06 -19.30
CA GLY A 46 13.06 8.84 -17.88
C GLY A 46 12.32 9.94 -17.13
N TYR A 47 11.57 10.84 -17.79
CA TYR A 47 11.00 12.01 -17.10
C TYR A 47 9.48 12.14 -17.29
N ILE A 48 8.71 11.56 -16.37
CA ILE A 48 7.27 11.80 -16.20
C ILE A 48 7.09 12.53 -14.88
N ARG A 49 6.48 13.72 -14.90
CA ARG A 49 6.26 14.56 -13.71
C ARG A 49 4.77 14.83 -13.52
N VAL A 50 4.29 14.61 -12.30
CA VAL A 50 2.94 14.95 -11.83
C VAL A 50 3.09 16.16 -10.91
N GLU A 51 2.52 17.30 -11.30
CA GLU A 51 2.65 18.58 -10.56
C GLU A 51 1.91 18.57 -9.23
N THR A 52 2.22 19.55 -8.36
CA THR A 52 1.56 19.72 -7.06
C THR A 52 0.04 19.78 -7.22
N GLY A 53 -0.69 18.99 -6.41
CA GLY A 53 -2.15 18.89 -6.45
C GLY A 53 -2.70 17.91 -7.49
N SER A 54 -1.85 17.34 -8.35
CA SER A 54 -2.21 16.23 -9.24
C SER A 54 -1.90 14.88 -8.59
N PHE A 55 -2.49 13.80 -9.09
CA PHE A 55 -2.28 12.46 -8.56
C PHE A 55 -2.16 11.42 -9.68
N PHE A 56 -1.35 10.39 -9.42
CA PHE A 56 -1.38 9.15 -10.20
C PHE A 56 -2.40 8.21 -9.57
N SER A 57 -3.32 7.67 -10.37
CA SER A 57 -4.27 6.65 -9.93
C SER A 57 -4.06 5.39 -10.78
N GLY A 58 -3.69 4.29 -10.12
CA GLY A 58 -3.37 3.01 -10.76
C GLY A 58 -2.80 2.02 -9.74
N SER A 59 -2.48 0.80 -10.18
CA SER A 59 -1.92 -0.24 -9.29
C SER A 59 -0.48 0.03 -8.85
N GLY A 60 0.26 0.87 -9.59
CA GLY A 60 1.69 1.12 -9.36
C GLY A 60 2.58 -0.11 -9.65
N ALA A 61 2.02 -1.20 -10.15
CA ALA A 61 2.77 -2.41 -10.50
C ALA A 61 3.77 -2.09 -11.61
N GLY A 62 5.06 -2.10 -11.29
CA GLY A 62 6.15 -1.75 -12.21
C GLY A 62 6.85 -0.43 -11.92
N LEU A 63 6.44 0.33 -10.90
CA LEU A 63 7.26 1.43 -10.38
C LEU A 63 8.38 0.86 -9.50
N PHE A 64 9.63 1.19 -9.81
CA PHE A 64 10.83 0.79 -9.06
C PHE A 64 11.72 2.00 -8.78
N ASP A 65 12.76 1.84 -7.96
CA ASP A 65 13.69 2.92 -7.54
C ASP A 65 13.03 4.16 -6.92
N ILE A 66 11.92 3.98 -6.21
CA ILE A 66 11.29 5.07 -5.46
C ILE A 66 12.02 5.23 -4.12
N PRO A 67 12.65 6.39 -3.84
CA PRO A 67 13.32 6.61 -2.56
C PRO A 67 12.30 6.60 -1.42
N GLU A 68 12.68 6.09 -0.25
CA GLU A 68 11.80 5.99 0.92
C GLU A 68 11.20 7.34 1.31
N SER A 69 11.98 8.43 1.19
CA SER A 69 11.50 9.80 1.46
C SER A 69 10.39 10.27 0.51
N ALA A 70 10.29 9.69 -0.69
CA ALA A 70 9.22 9.98 -1.64
C ALA A 70 7.96 9.14 -1.37
N LEU A 71 8.09 8.07 -0.58
CA LEU A 71 6.97 7.27 -0.13
C LEU A 71 6.50 7.87 1.19
N SER A 72 5.27 8.36 1.22
CA SER A 72 4.58 8.62 2.50
C SER A 72 4.20 7.26 3.11
N PHE A 73 5.21 6.46 3.47
CA PHE A 73 4.98 5.32 4.31
C PHE A 73 4.54 5.87 5.66
N LYS A 74 3.30 5.56 6.02
CA LYS A 74 3.06 5.29 7.43
C LYS A 74 3.90 4.07 7.75
N ILE A 75 5.16 4.26 8.19
CA ILE A 75 6.10 3.19 8.59
C ILE A 75 5.42 2.23 9.58
N ASN A 76 4.44 2.74 10.31
CA ASN A 76 3.59 2.02 11.22
C ASN A 76 2.40 1.29 10.57
N ARG A 77 2.32 1.10 9.25
CA ARG A 77 1.23 0.37 8.60
C ARG A 77 1.66 -0.38 7.33
N ILE A 78 1.62 -1.71 7.39
CA ILE A 78 1.76 -2.59 6.22
C ILE A 78 0.36 -3.08 5.85
N ALA A 79 -0.09 -2.86 4.61
CA ALA A 79 -1.42 -3.23 4.14
C ALA A 79 -1.36 -4.03 2.84
N SER A 80 -2.02 -5.19 2.82
CA SER A 80 -2.35 -5.94 1.61
C SER A 80 -3.87 -6.03 1.54
N GLY A 81 -4.51 -5.07 0.89
CA GLY A 81 -5.97 -5.01 0.75
C GLY A 81 -6.70 -5.03 2.11
N SER A 82 -7.22 -6.20 2.51
CA SER A 82 -7.97 -6.44 3.74
C SER A 82 -7.12 -6.75 4.98
N ALA A 83 -5.85 -7.12 4.82
CA ALA A 83 -4.94 -7.39 5.93
C ALA A 83 -4.11 -6.15 6.27
N THR A 84 -4.01 -5.83 7.56
CA THR A 84 -3.26 -4.70 8.10
C THR A 84 -2.50 -5.11 9.35
N ALA A 85 -1.27 -4.64 9.46
CA ALA A 85 -0.51 -4.57 10.70
C ALA A 85 -0.20 -3.10 10.97
N SER A 86 -0.51 -2.60 12.17
CA SER A 86 -0.21 -1.21 12.53
C SER A 86 0.22 -1.00 13.97
N ILE A 87 1.12 -0.04 14.20
CA ILE A 87 1.53 0.39 15.54
C ILE A 87 1.10 1.83 15.82
N SER A 88 0.57 2.09 17.02
CA SER A 88 0.19 3.45 17.45
C SER A 88 0.38 3.65 18.95
N PRO A 89 0.56 4.89 19.42
CA PRO A 89 0.61 5.19 20.85
C PRO A 89 -0.65 4.75 21.60
N ASP A 90 -1.83 4.90 20.99
CA ASP A 90 -3.12 4.64 21.65
C ASP A 90 -3.47 3.14 21.75
N TYR A 91 -3.07 2.34 20.75
CA TYR A 91 -3.50 0.95 20.58
C TYR A 91 -2.37 -0.09 20.52
N GLY A 92 -1.10 0.33 20.58
CA GLY A 92 0.03 -0.59 20.41
C GLY A 92 0.06 -1.23 19.02
N LEU A 93 0.60 -2.45 18.92
CA LEU A 93 0.61 -3.27 17.70
C LEU A 93 -0.74 -3.97 17.51
N ARG A 94 -1.46 -3.65 16.43
CA ARG A 94 -2.69 -4.33 16.00
C ARG A 94 -2.48 -5.00 14.65
N VAL A 95 -2.74 -6.29 14.59
CA VAL A 95 -2.78 -7.09 13.37
C VAL A 95 -4.20 -7.66 13.24
N ASN A 96 -4.85 -7.51 12.09
CA ASN A 96 -6.23 -8.00 11.88
C ASN A 96 -6.30 -9.37 11.18
N THR A 97 -5.17 -10.06 11.09
CA THR A 97 -5.04 -11.39 10.50
C THR A 97 -4.19 -12.28 11.40
N PHE A 98 -4.18 -13.59 11.14
CA PHE A 98 -3.31 -14.53 11.85
C PHE A 98 -1.84 -14.12 11.70
N SER A 99 -1.09 -14.22 12.80
CA SER A 99 0.32 -13.84 12.87
C SER A 99 1.17 -15.06 13.23
N THR A 100 2.29 -15.24 12.54
CA THR A 100 3.32 -16.23 12.90
C THR A 100 4.55 -15.50 13.42
N ILE A 101 5.03 -15.88 14.60
CA ILE A 101 6.24 -15.34 15.21
C ILE A 101 7.24 -16.50 15.34
N SER A 102 8.40 -16.38 14.70
CA SER A 102 9.51 -17.30 14.86
C SER A 102 10.54 -16.75 15.85
N GLY A 103 11.17 -17.63 16.62
CA GLY A 103 12.10 -17.24 17.68
C GLY A 103 11.39 -16.94 19.01
N SER A 104 12.01 -16.10 19.85
CA SER A 104 11.50 -15.79 21.18
C SER A 104 10.45 -14.68 21.17
N PHE A 105 9.31 -14.92 21.81
CA PHE A 105 8.30 -13.90 22.13
C PHE A 105 8.34 -13.61 23.63
N ILE A 106 8.63 -12.36 24.00
CA ILE A 106 8.68 -11.93 25.40
C ILE A 106 7.55 -10.93 25.62
N ALA A 107 6.53 -11.34 26.37
CA ALA A 107 5.46 -10.47 26.86
C ALA A 107 5.70 -10.16 28.33
N SER A 108 6.00 -8.91 28.66
CA SER A 108 6.38 -8.49 30.02
C SER A 108 5.25 -7.84 30.81
N SER A 109 4.25 -7.27 30.15
CA SER A 109 3.09 -6.62 30.78
C SER A 109 1.97 -6.33 29.78
N SER A 110 0.76 -6.07 30.27
CA SER A 110 -0.34 -5.52 29.48
C SER A 110 -0.30 -3.99 29.47
N ALA A 111 -0.54 -3.38 28.32
CA ALA A 111 -0.67 -1.92 28.19
C ALA A 111 -1.98 -1.37 28.78
N ARG A 112 -2.94 -2.24 29.14
CA ARG A 112 -4.22 -1.88 29.74
C ARG A 112 -4.59 -2.86 30.86
N PRO A 113 -5.24 -2.42 31.94
CA PRO A 113 -5.73 -3.33 32.98
C PRO A 113 -6.70 -4.33 32.35
N ILE A 114 -6.37 -5.62 32.46
CA ILE A 114 -7.31 -6.68 32.09
C ILE A 114 -7.99 -7.11 33.39
N PRO A 115 -9.33 -7.05 33.48
CA PRO A 115 -10.04 -7.46 34.67
C PRO A 115 -9.65 -8.88 35.06
N ASN A 116 -9.41 -9.11 36.36
CA ASN A 116 -8.88 -10.38 36.85
C ASN A 116 -9.83 -11.58 36.65
N TYR A 117 -11.05 -11.36 36.15
CA TYR A 117 -11.99 -12.42 35.77
C TYR A 117 -11.82 -12.89 34.30
N ASP A 118 -11.16 -12.10 33.45
CA ASP A 118 -10.85 -12.44 32.06
C ASP A 118 -9.50 -13.17 31.93
N ILE A 119 -8.80 -13.36 33.05
CA ILE A 119 -7.50 -14.04 33.11
C ILE A 119 -7.73 -15.44 33.68
N ASP A 120 -7.43 -16.47 32.89
CA ASP A 120 -7.30 -17.84 33.39
C ASP A 120 -6.13 -17.89 34.39
N LYS A 121 -6.45 -18.05 35.67
CA LYS A 121 -5.45 -18.12 36.75
C LYS A 121 -5.04 -19.54 37.11
N VAL A 122 -5.78 -20.53 36.63
CA VAL A 122 -5.55 -21.93 36.92
C VAL A 122 -5.13 -22.62 35.63
N PHE A 123 -3.95 -23.21 35.67
CA PHE A 123 -3.42 -24.02 34.58
C PHE A 123 -3.43 -25.46 35.06
N ILE A 124 -4.18 -26.33 34.36
CA ILE A 124 -4.15 -27.76 34.62
C ILE A 124 -2.98 -28.32 33.82
N VAL A 125 -2.00 -28.87 34.56
CA VAL A 125 -0.87 -29.59 33.99
C VAL A 125 -1.06 -31.06 34.29
N THR A 126 -1.22 -31.88 33.24
CA THR A 126 -1.25 -33.34 33.37
C THR A 126 0.00 -33.95 32.77
N ASN A 127 0.46 -35.04 33.38
CA ASN A 127 1.48 -35.90 32.83
C ASN A 127 0.84 -37.29 32.70
N ASP A 128 0.78 -37.82 31.48
CA ASP A 128 0.15 -39.10 31.16
C ASP A 128 1.16 -40.27 31.18
N GLY A 129 2.36 -40.05 31.70
CA GLY A 129 3.43 -41.04 31.73
C GLY A 129 4.24 -41.15 30.43
N SER A 130 3.95 -40.34 29.41
CA SER A 130 4.71 -40.29 28.15
C SER A 130 6.02 -39.47 28.22
N GLY A 131 6.31 -38.85 29.37
CA GLY A 131 7.39 -37.87 29.51
C GLY A 131 6.99 -36.45 29.06
N LEU A 132 5.77 -36.27 28.55
CA LEU A 132 5.23 -34.99 28.11
C LEU A 132 4.27 -34.40 29.15
N TYR A 133 4.31 -33.09 29.29
CA TYR A 133 3.33 -32.33 30.07
C TYR A 133 2.29 -31.75 29.12
N ASN A 134 1.02 -32.03 29.38
CA ASN A 134 -0.10 -31.41 28.70
C ASN A 134 -0.60 -30.27 29.56
N ILE A 135 -0.46 -29.04 29.05
CA ILE A 135 -1.05 -27.85 29.66
C ILE A 135 -2.37 -27.62 28.92
N SER A 136 -3.49 -27.70 29.62
CA SER A 136 -4.80 -27.43 29.04
C SER A 136 -5.55 -26.42 29.90
N ASN A 137 -5.41 -25.14 29.56
CA ASN A 137 -6.51 -24.20 29.66
C ASN A 137 -6.89 -23.83 28.22
N GLY A 138 -8.11 -23.41 27.93
CA GLY A 138 -8.58 -23.26 26.54
C GLY A 138 -7.76 -22.32 25.63
N LEU A 139 -6.72 -21.65 26.16
CA LEU A 139 -5.89 -20.66 25.50
C LEU A 139 -4.48 -21.17 25.11
N VAL A 140 -3.94 -22.16 25.81
CA VAL A 140 -2.61 -22.73 25.51
C VAL A 140 -2.71 -24.25 25.57
N SER A 141 -2.39 -24.91 24.47
CA SER A 141 -2.18 -26.35 24.39
C SER A 141 -0.85 -26.63 23.70
N GLY A 142 -0.13 -27.64 24.17
CA GLY A 142 1.15 -28.02 23.62
C GLY A 142 1.78 -29.14 24.44
N SER A 143 2.62 -29.92 23.78
CA SER A 143 3.50 -30.91 24.39
C SER A 143 4.93 -30.43 24.21
N ASN A 144 5.81 -30.69 25.19
CA ASN A 144 7.24 -30.50 24.97
C ASN A 144 7.69 -31.40 23.80
N PRO A 145 8.67 -31.02 22.96
CA PRO A 145 9.33 -31.99 22.09
C PRO A 145 10.00 -33.12 22.89
#